data_AF-A0A1B3ED95-F1
#
_entry.id   AF-A0A1B3ED95-F1
#
_cell.length_a   1.000
_cell.length_b   1.000
_cell.length_c   1.000
_cell.angle_alpha   90.00
_cell.angle_beta   90.00
_cell.angle_gamma   90.00
#
_symmetry.space_group_name_H-M   'P 1'
#
loop_
_entity.id
_entity.type
_entity.pdbx_description
1 polymer ?
#
loop_
_entity_poly.entity_id
_entity_poly.type
_entity_poly.pdbx_seq_one_letter_code
_entity_poly.pdbx_strand_id
1 'polypeptide(L)'
;MLLAALLASASLQLTPQAPGLAELRLCFDPPTPAIRYELLVIAQGPAGRSQSRQRGMADEICPVRNSLHMPASTRVEAHLRWWVDEVEQEPVVTAISM
;
A
#
# COMPACT_ATOMS: atom_id res chain seq x y z
N MET A 1 -12.31 -15.91 17.28
CA MET A 1 -11.15 -15.20 16.69
C MET A 1 -11.41 -13.70 16.46
N LEU A 2 -12.46 -13.10 17.04
CA LEU A 2 -12.78 -11.67 16.85
C LEU A 2 -11.75 -10.70 17.45
N LEU A 3 -10.98 -11.11 18.47
CA LEU A 3 -10.02 -10.21 19.14
C LEU A 3 -8.83 -9.81 18.27
N ALA A 4 -8.35 -10.69 17.38
CA ALA A 4 -7.18 -10.39 16.55
C ALA A 4 -7.47 -9.31 15.50
N ALA A 5 -8.67 -9.36 14.89
CA ALA A 5 -9.13 -8.35 13.93
C ALA A 5 -9.30 -6.95 14.55
N LEU A 6 -9.59 -6.87 15.85
CA LEU A 6 -9.75 -5.58 16.56
C LEU A 6 -8.43 -4.88 16.90
N LEU A 7 -7.31 -5.60 16.84
CA LEU A 7 -6.01 -5.08 17.29
C LEU A 7 -5.02 -4.86 16.14
N ALA A 8 -5.24 -5.50 14.99
CA ALA A 8 -4.41 -5.29 13.82
C ALA A 8 -4.67 -3.91 13.20
N SER A 9 -3.61 -3.21 12.84
CA SER A 9 -3.66 -1.95 12.12
C SER A 9 -2.78 -2.01 10.87
N ALA A 10 -3.15 -1.23 9.85
CA ALA A 10 -2.39 -1.08 8.62
C ALA A 10 -2.04 0.40 8.41
N SER A 11 -0.80 0.66 8.03
CA SER A 11 -0.31 1.98 7.64
C SER A 11 0.16 1.94 6.19
N LEU A 12 -0.51 2.71 5.33
CA LEU A 12 -0.13 2.89 3.93
C LEU A 12 0.35 4.32 3.73
N GLN A 13 1.61 4.47 3.38
CA GLN A 13 2.28 5.77 3.21
C GLN A 13 2.79 5.87 1.78
N LEU A 14 2.46 6.98 1.13
CA LEU A 14 2.96 7.34 -0.19
C LEU A 14 3.47 8.78 -0.07
N THR A 15 4.79 8.95 -0.14
CA THR A 15 5.44 10.23 0.15
C THR A 15 6.35 10.65 -1.00
N PRO A 16 6.21 11.88 -1.53
CA PRO A 16 7.20 12.44 -2.44
C PRO A 16 8.54 12.60 -1.71
N GLN A 17 9.63 12.24 -2.38
CA GLN A 17 10.99 12.36 -1.84
C GLN A 17 11.79 13.41 -2.60
N ALA A 18 11.61 13.47 -3.92
CA ALA A 18 12.20 14.46 -4.82
C ALA A 18 11.32 14.56 -6.08
N PRO A 19 11.53 15.55 -6.97
CA PRO A 19 10.80 15.61 -8.24
C PRO A 19 10.91 14.29 -9.01
N GLY A 20 9.77 13.64 -9.26
CA GLY A 20 9.70 12.35 -9.95
C GLY A 20 10.14 11.12 -9.15
N LEU A 21 10.33 11.25 -7.84
CA LEU A 21 10.64 10.16 -6.92
C LEU A 21 9.67 10.17 -5.73
N ALA A 22 9.04 9.02 -5.48
CA ALA A 22 8.24 8.81 -4.27
C ALA A 22 8.63 7.50 -3.57
N GLU A 23 8.43 7.44 -2.26
CA GLU A 23 8.52 6.22 -1.46
C GLU A 23 7.11 5.72 -1.14
N LEU A 24 6.87 4.43 -1.37
CA LEU A 24 5.65 3.72 -1.00
C LEU A 24 6.00 2.71 0.09
N ARG A 25 5.30 2.80 1.23
CA ARG A 25 5.48 1.90 2.37
C ARG A 25 4.14 1.37 2.85
N LEU A 26 4.08 0.06 3.09
CA LEU A 26 2.96 -0.62 3.74
C LEU A 26 3.51 -1.32 4.97
N CYS A 27 2.94 -1.02 6.14
CA CYS A 27 3.28 -1.68 7.39
C CYS A 27 2.03 -2.16 8.13
N PHE A 28 2.18 -3.20 8.94
CA PHE A 28 1.15 -3.77 9.80
C PHE A 28 1.63 -3.86 11.24
N ASP A 29 0.73 -3.65 12.20
CA ASP A 29 1.02 -3.79 13.63
C ASP A 29 -0.14 -4.47 14.37
N PRO A 30 0.07 -5.63 15.01
CA PRO A 30 1.27 -6.47 14.91
C PRO A 30 1.37 -7.17 13.54
N PRO A 31 2.57 -7.45 13.02
CA PRO A 31 2.73 -8.30 11.85
C PRO A 31 2.38 -9.76 12.20
N THR A 32 1.66 -10.42 11.29
CA THR A 32 1.32 -11.84 11.40
C THR A 32 0.97 -12.42 10.02
N PRO A 33 1.32 -13.69 9.74
CA PRO A 33 0.89 -14.39 8.52
C PRO A 33 -0.63 -14.54 8.37
N ALA A 34 -1.39 -14.34 9.46
CA ALA A 34 -2.85 -14.29 9.44
C ALA A 34 -3.40 -13.05 8.70
N ILE A 35 -2.57 -12.01 8.52
CA ILE A 35 -2.90 -10.86 7.70
C ILE A 35 -2.49 -11.14 6.27
N ARG A 36 -3.46 -11.09 5.34
CA ARG A 36 -3.19 -11.04 3.89
C ARG A 36 -3.48 -9.64 3.37
N TYR A 37 -2.78 -9.25 2.31
CA TYR A 37 -3.02 -7.96 1.68
C TYR A 37 -2.97 -8.04 0.15
N GLU A 38 -3.63 -7.07 -0.47
CA GLU A 38 -3.56 -6.75 -1.88
C GLU A 38 -3.36 -5.23 -2.01
N LEU A 39 -2.24 -4.85 -2.62
CA LEU A 39 -1.87 -3.47 -2.87
C LEU A 39 -1.94 -3.20 -4.37
N LEU A 40 -2.80 -2.25 -4.76
CA LEU A 40 -2.92 -1.75 -6.12
C LEU A 40 -2.33 -0.34 -6.19
N VAL A 41 -1.33 -0.15 -7.05
CA VAL A 41 -0.74 1.16 -7.35
C VAL A 41 -1.17 1.57 -8.75
N ILE A 42 -1.82 2.72 -8.87
CA ILE A 42 -2.27 3.30 -10.13
C ILE A 42 -1.47 4.58 -10.35
N ALA A 43 -0.86 4.70 -11.53
CA ALA A 43 -0.17 5.92 -11.93
C ALA A 43 -0.82 6.49 -13.20
N GLN A 44 -1.05 7.79 -13.21
CA GLN A 44 -1.62 8.53 -14.32
C GLN A 44 -0.68 9.69 -14.66
N GLY A 45 -0.01 9.59 -15.81
CA GLY A 45 0.93 10.59 -16.27
C GLY A 45 0.81 10.86 -17.78
N PRO A 46 1.75 11.60 -18.37
CA PRO A 46 1.71 11.97 -19.79
C PRO A 46 1.75 10.77 -20.74
N ALA A 47 2.43 9.68 -20.34
CA ALA A 47 2.50 8.44 -21.11
C ALA A 47 1.22 7.57 -21.00
N GLY A 48 0.21 8.04 -20.25
CA GLY A 48 -1.03 7.32 -20.01
C GLY A 48 -1.12 6.74 -18.59
N ARG A 49 -1.96 5.72 -18.45
CA ARG A 49 -2.27 5.08 -17.17
C ARG A 49 -1.53 3.74 -17.05
N SER A 50 -0.90 3.50 -15.91
CA SER A 50 -0.37 2.18 -15.55
C SER A 50 -0.96 1.72 -14.21
N GLN A 51 -0.98 0.41 -14.02
CA GLN A 51 -1.43 -0.22 -12.78
C GLN A 51 -0.51 -1.39 -12.42
N SER A 52 -0.15 -1.50 -11.15
CA SER A 52 0.60 -2.62 -10.59
C SER A 52 -0.15 -3.20 -9.40
N ARG A 53 -0.24 -4.52 -9.31
CA ARG A 53 -0.91 -5.23 -8.21
C ARG A 53 0.07 -6.17 -7.53
N GLN A 54 0.20 -6.03 -6.22
CA GLN A 54 1.00 -6.90 -5.37
C GLN A 54 0.12 -7.55 -4.32
N ARG A 55 0.36 -8.83 -4.02
CA ARG A 55 -0.32 -9.56 -2.94
C ARG A 55 0.72 -10.21 -2.05
N GLY A 56 0.41 -10.36 -0.76
CA GLY A 56 1.31 -10.98 0.20
C GLY A 56 0.65 -11.25 1.55
N MET A 57 1.46 -11.77 2.45
CA MET A 57 1.15 -11.91 3.88
C MET A 57 1.97 -10.90 4.67
N ALA A 58 1.49 -10.43 5.82
CA ALA A 58 2.23 -9.51 6.68
C ALA A 58 3.10 -10.25 7.71
N ASP A 59 3.99 -11.13 7.23
CA ASP A 59 4.93 -11.88 8.07
C ASP A 59 6.06 -11.01 8.68
N GLU A 60 6.23 -9.79 8.17
CA GLU A 60 7.12 -8.76 8.71
C GLU A 60 6.40 -7.41 8.92
N ILE A 61 7.02 -6.51 9.69
CA ILE A 61 6.40 -5.22 10.07
C ILE A 61 6.06 -4.37 8.85
N CYS A 62 6.94 -4.30 7.84
CA CYS A 62 6.76 -3.45 6.66
C CYS A 62 7.05 -4.24 5.36
N PRO A 63 6.11 -5.10 4.92
CA PRO A 63 6.34 -6.03 3.81
C PRO A 63 6.41 -5.35 2.43
N VAL A 64 6.06 -4.06 2.33
CA VAL A 64 6.27 -3.28 1.11
C VAL A 64 7.07 -2.04 1.42
N ARG A 65 8.19 -1.91 0.72
CA ARG A 65 9.01 -0.70 0.68
C ARG A 65 9.56 -0.50 -0.72
N ASN A 66 8.86 0.32 -1.51
CA ASN A 66 9.15 0.52 -2.93
C ASN A 66 9.52 1.99 -3.21
N SER A 67 10.51 2.19 -4.07
CA SER A 67 10.80 3.51 -4.66
C SER A 67 10.14 3.61 -6.03
N LEU A 68 9.29 4.61 -6.22
CA LEU A 68 8.56 4.86 -7.45
C LEU A 68 9.26 5.99 -8.23
N HIS A 69 9.78 5.66 -9.42
CA HIS A 69 10.43 6.61 -10.32
C HIS A 69 9.50 6.89 -11.50
N MET A 70 8.97 8.11 -11.56
CA MET A 70 7.96 8.51 -12.54
C MET A 70 8.14 9.99 -12.91
N PRO A 71 7.62 10.48 -14.04
CA PRO A 71 7.62 11.92 -14.32
C PRO A 71 6.94 12.72 -13.20
N ALA A 72 7.46 13.90 -12.87
CA ALA A 72 6.88 14.77 -11.82
C ALA A 72 5.42 15.17 -12.09
N SER A 73 4.96 15.16 -13.35
CA SER A 73 3.56 15.39 -13.69
C SER A 73 2.64 14.16 -13.48
N THR A 74 3.10 13.13 -12.76
CA THR A 74 2.35 11.89 -12.54
C THR A 74 1.56 11.97 -11.23
N ARG A 75 0.26 11.67 -11.29
CA ARG A 75 -0.55 11.37 -10.12
C ARG A 75 -0.42 9.89 -9.80
N VAL A 76 -0.15 9.57 -8.55
CA VAL A 76 -0.03 8.18 -8.07
C VAL A 76 -1.05 7.95 -6.97
N GLU A 77 -1.78 6.84 -7.05
CA GLU A 77 -2.71 6.37 -6.04
C GLU A 77 -2.32 4.97 -5.59
N ALA A 78 -2.35 4.72 -4.29
CA ALA A 78 -2.14 3.41 -3.69
C ALA A 78 -3.41 2.99 -2.94
N HIS A 79 -3.90 1.80 -3.25
CA HIS A 79 -5.13 1.22 -2.72
C HIS A 79 -4.78 -0.10 -2.03
N LEU A 80 -5.01 -0.18 -0.73
CA LEU A 80 -4.81 -1.37 0.08
C LEU A 80 -6.16 -2.01 0.38
N ARG A 81 -6.29 -3.29 0.03
CA ARG A 81 -7.27 -4.20 0.62
C ARG A 81 -6.53 -5.21 1.48
N TRP A 82 -7.08 -5.52 2.64
CA TRP A 82 -6.42 -6.42 3.58
C TRP A 82 -7.43 -7.16 4.43
N TRP A 83 -7.01 -8.30 4.94
CA TRP A 83 -7.84 -9.20 5.71
C TRP A 83 -7.06 -9.70 6.91
N VAL A 84 -7.76 -9.95 8.02
CA VAL A 84 -7.24 -10.63 9.22
C VAL A 84 -8.07 -11.90 9.38
N ASP A 85 -7.45 -13.08 9.36
CA ASP A 85 -8.15 -14.37 9.50
C ASP A 85 -9.36 -14.51 8.55
N GLU A 86 -9.20 -14.14 7.28
CA GLU A 86 -10.26 -14.15 6.24
C GLU A 86 -11.33 -13.06 6.35
N VAL A 87 -11.31 -12.23 7.40
CA VAL A 87 -12.23 -11.11 7.55
C VAL A 87 -11.64 -9.85 6.91
N GLU A 88 -12.33 -9.28 5.91
CA GLU A 88 -11.92 -8.03 5.26
C GLU A 88 -11.97 -6.87 6.26
N GLN A 89 -10.92 -6.07 6.25
CA GLN A 89 -10.79 -4.86 7.06
C GLN A 89 -11.07 -3.62 6.21
N GLU A 90 -11.20 -2.46 6.86
CA GLU A 90 -11.39 -1.19 6.14
C GLU A 90 -10.23 -0.93 5.17
N PRO A 91 -10.51 -0.62 3.89
CA PRO A 91 -9.47 -0.35 2.91
C PRO A 91 -8.74 0.96 3.22
N VAL A 92 -7.46 1.03 2.85
CA VAL A 92 -6.67 2.25 2.98
C VAL A 92 -6.32 2.79 1.60
N VAL A 93 -6.60 4.06 1.36
CA VAL A 93 -6.31 4.72 0.07
C VAL A 93 -5.51 5.98 0.33
N THR A 94 -4.44 6.18 -0.43
CA THR A 94 -3.64 7.40 -0.42
C THR A 94 -3.25 7.80 -1.82
N ALA A 95 -3.03 9.09 -2.05
CA ALA A 95 -2.67 9.62 -3.35
C ALA A 95 -1.72 10.81 -3.21
N ILE A 96 -0.83 10.95 -4.18
CA ILE A 96 0.05 12.12 -4.33
C ILE A 96 0.06 12.59 -5.78
N SER A 97 0.40 13.86 -5.96
CA SER A 97 0.96 14.36 -7.22
C SER A 97 2.46 14.57 -6.99
N MET A 98 3.27 14.10 -7.94
CA MET A 98 4.74 14.17 -7.85
C MET A 98 5.31 15.57 -8.15
#